data_AF-A0A9C8L6V8-F1
#
_entry.id   AF-A0A9C8L6V8-F1
#
_cell.length_a   1.000
_cell.length_b   1.000
_cell.length_c   1.000
_cell.angle_alpha   90.00
_cell.angle_beta   90.00
_cell.angle_gamma   90.00
#
_symmetry.space_group_name_H-M   'P 1'
#
loop_
_entity.id
_entity.type
_entity.pdbx_description
1 polymer ?
#
loop_
_entity_poly.entity_id
_entity_poly.type
_entity_poly.pdbx_seq_one_letter_code
_entity_poly.pdbx_strand_id
1 'polypeptide(L)' 'MAQASRTDRLVKRLQELQMNTADVEATAVVSVDGLTIASSLPGGVEEDRVSAMSAAML' A
#
# COMPACT_ATOMS: atom_id res chain seq x y z
N MET A 1 16.37 20.60 -3.87
CA MET A 1 15.11 19.84 -4.06
C MET A 1 14.88 19.07 -2.77
N ALA A 2 13.80 19.35 -2.03
CA ALA A 2 13.49 18.56 -0.84
C ALA A 2 13.27 17.10 -1.27
N GLN A 3 14.04 16.18 -0.69
CA GLN A 3 13.89 14.75 -0.96
C GLN A 3 12.47 14.34 -0.55
N ALA A 4 11.70 13.75 -1.47
CA ALA A 4 10.40 13.15 -1.14
C ALA A 4 10.56 12.21 0.06
N SER A 5 9.57 12.21 0.96
CA SER A 5 9.64 11.40 2.17
C SER A 5 9.79 9.92 1.82
N ARG A 6 10.30 9.11 2.76
CA ARG A 6 10.39 7.66 2.56
C ARG A 6 9.04 7.06 2.17
N THR A 7 7.96 7.55 2.79
CA THR A 7 6.59 7.13 2.49
C THR A 7 6.18 7.48 1.07
N ASP A 8 6.44 8.71 0.61
CA ASP A 8 6.11 9.12 -0.77
C ASP A 8 6.81 8.25 -1.82
N ARG A 9 8.06 7.85 -1.54
CA ARG A 9 8.82 6.94 -2.41
C ARG A 9 8.22 5.55 -2.46
N LEU A 10 7.68 5.05 -1.34
CA LEU A 10 7.00 3.77 -1.28
C LEU A 10 5.66 3.82 -2.02
N VAL A 11 4.85 4.86 -1.81
CA VAL A 11 3.58 5.06 -2.53
C VAL A 11 3.81 5.09 -4.03
N LYS A 12 4.84 5.82 -4.50
CA LYS A 12 5.19 5.83 -5.93
C LYS A 12 5.52 4.43 -6.47
N ARG A 13 6.28 3.63 -5.73
CA ARG A 13 6.62 2.25 -6.12
C ARG A 13 5.40 1.33 -6.13
N LEU A 14 4.48 1.52 -5.19
CA LEU A 14 3.21 0.78 -5.12
C LEU A 14 2.30 1.09 -6.32
N GLN A 15 2.24 2.35 -6.72
CA GLN A 15 1.53 2.78 -7.93
C GLN A 15 2.18 2.20 -9.19
N GLU A 16 3.50 2.27 -9.29
CA GLU A 16 4.23 1.65 -10.42
C GLU A 16 3.97 0.13 -10.49
N LEU A 17 3.95 -0.58 -9.36
CA LEU A 17 3.63 -2.01 -9.31
C LEU A 17 2.21 -2.29 -9.82
N GLN A 18 1.24 -1.50 -9.34
CA GLN A 18 -0.16 -1.62 -9.72
C GLN A 18 -0.36 -1.36 -11.22
N MET A 19 0.27 -0.33 -11.77
CA MET A 19 0.17 0.01 -13.20
C MET A 19 0.80 -1.05 -14.12
N ASN A 20 1.83 -1.77 -13.65
CA ASN A 20 2.51 -2.80 -14.42
C ASN A 20 1.86 -4.19 -14.29
N THR A 21 0.83 -4.34 -13.46
CA THR A 21 0.18 -5.64 -13.21
C THR A 21 -1.32 -5.52 -13.46
N ALA A 22 -1.76 -5.97 -14.64
CA ALA A 22 -3.11 -5.73 -15.15
C ALA A 22 -4.25 -6.22 -14.22
N ASP A 23 -4.00 -7.25 -13.42
CA ASP A 23 -5.00 -7.86 -12.53
C ASP A 23 -4.91 -7.35 -11.07
N VAL A 24 -4.04 -6.38 -10.77
CA VAL A 24 -3.87 -5.85 -9.41
C VAL A 24 -4.69 -4.59 -9.21
N GLU A 25 -5.70 -4.68 -8.35
CA GLU A 25 -6.63 -3.58 -8.05
C GLU A 25 -6.14 -2.65 -6.94
N ALA A 26 -5.24 -3.12 -6.08
CA ALA A 26 -4.74 -2.38 -4.92
C ALA A 26 -3.38 -2.93 -4.49
N THR A 27 -2.51 -2.06 -3.97
CA THR A 27 -1.23 -2.47 -3.39
C THR A 27 -0.99 -1.77 -2.05
N ALA A 28 -0.40 -2.48 -1.10
CA ALA A 28 -0.07 -1.92 0.21
C ALA A 28 1.19 -2.58 0.78
N VAL A 29 1.94 -1.82 1.58
CA VAL A 29 3.00 -2.32 2.46
C VAL A 29 2.46 -2.28 3.88
N VAL A 30 2.36 -3.46 4.50
CA VAL A 30 1.80 -3.65 5.84
C VAL A 30 2.88 -4.27 6.73
N SER A 31 2.95 -3.84 7.99
CA SER A 31 3.82 -4.46 8.99
C SER A 31 3.27 -5.83 9.43
N VAL A 32 4.12 -6.64 10.04
CA VAL A 32 3.69 -7.92 10.65
C VAL A 32 2.64 -7.74 11.74
N ASP A 33 2.60 -6.57 12.37
CA ASP A 33 1.61 -6.22 13.40
C ASP A 33 0.29 -5.70 12.81
N GLY A 34 0.17 -5.63 11.47
CA GLY A 34 -1.02 -5.11 10.80
C GLY A 34 -1.13 -3.59 10.78
N LEU A 35 -0.01 -2.87 10.79
CA LEU A 35 0.02 -1.42 10.59
C LEU A 35 0.43 -1.06 9.16
N THR A 36 -0.31 -0.17 8.51
CA THR A 36 0.03 0.23 7.14
C THR A 36 1.19 1.23 7.12
N ILE A 37 2.16 0.96 6.24
CA ILE A 37 3.36 1.79 6.04
C ILE A 37 3.20 2.69 4.81
N ALA A 38 2.58 2.16 3.75
CA ALA A 38 2.23 2.87 2.53
C ALA A 38 1.16 2.09 1.78
N SER A 39 0.26 2.78 1.08
CA SER A 39 -0.77 2.12 0.29
C SER A 39 -1.12 2.89 -0.98
N SER A 40 -1.59 2.16 -1.99
CA SER A 40 -2.20 2.64 -3.22
C SER A 40 -3.52 1.89 -3.38
N LEU A 41 -4.54 2.40 -2.70
CA LEU A 41 -5.88 1.79 -2.64
C LEU A 41 -6.84 2.60 -3.51
N PRO A 42 -7.79 1.94 -4.19
CA PRO A 42 -8.87 2.63 -4.88
C PRO A 42 -9.79 3.35 -3.87
N GLY A 43 -10.48 4.39 -4.35
CA GLY A 43 -11.38 5.17 -3.51
C GLY A 43 -12.47 4.30 -2.88
N GLY A 44 -12.70 4.47 -1.58
CA GLY A 44 -13.69 3.71 -0.82
C GLY A 44 -13.15 2.46 -0.11
N VAL A 45 -11.86 2.13 -0.29
CA VAL A 45 -11.19 1.07 0.48
C VAL A 45 -10.48 1.68 1.68
N GLU A 46 -10.83 1.22 2.88
CA GLU A 46 -10.20 1.66 4.12
C GLU A 46 -8.86 0.95 4.34
N GLU A 47 -7.82 1.75 4.56
CA GLU A 47 -6.46 1.26 4.78
C GLU A 47 -6.35 0.34 6.00
N ASP A 48 -7.00 0.71 7.11
CA ASP A 48 -7.01 -0.08 8.35
C ASP A 48 -7.67 -1.45 8.16
N ARG A 49 -8.74 -1.50 7.36
CA ARG A 49 -9.47 -2.75 7.06
C ARG A 49 -8.60 -3.70 6.25
N VAL A 50 -7.93 -3.20 5.22
CA VAL A 50 -7.00 -3.99 4.39
C VAL A 50 -5.81 -4.49 5.21
N SER A 51 -5.28 -3.64 6.08
CA SER A 51 -4.15 -3.97 6.95
C SER A 51 -4.48 -5.09 7.94
N ALA A 52 -5.62 -4.97 8.63
CA ALA A 52 -6.07 -5.98 9.59
C ALA A 52 -6.37 -7.33 8.92
N MET A 53 -7.02 -7.33 7.76
CA MET A 53 -7.29 -8.56 7.01
C MET A 53 -5.99 -9.22 6.54
N SER A 54 -5.01 -8.44 6.08
CA SER A 54 -3.73 -8.97 5.58
C SER A 54 -2.88 -9.56 6.71
N ALA A 55 -2.83 -8.90 7.87
CA ALA A 55 -2.11 -9.42 9.03
C ALA A 55 -2.71 -10.73 9.55
N ALA A 56 -4.03 -10.90 9.47
CA ALA A 56 -4.70 -12.13 9.89
C ALA A 56 -4.49 -13.33 8.95
N MET A 57 -4.00 -13.11 7.73
CA MET A 57 -3.78 -14.17 6.73
C MET A 57 -2.39 -14.83 6.85
N LEU A 58 -1.45 -14.22 7.57
CA LEU A 58 -0.07 -14.67 7.77
C LEU A 58 0.08 -15.37 9.13
#